data_AF-A0A9E4Z773-F1
#
_entry.id   AF-A0A9E4Z773-F1
#
_cell.length_a   1.000
_cell.length_b   1.000
_cell.length_c   1.000
_cell.angle_alpha   90.00
_cell.angle_beta   90.00
_cell.angle_gamma   90.00
#
_symmetry.space_group_name_H-M   'P 1'
#
loop_
_entity.id
_entity.type
_entity.pdbx_description
1 polymer ?
#
loop_
_entity_poly.entity_id
_entity_poly.type
_entity_poly.pdbx_seq_one_letter_code
_entity_poly.pdbx_strand_id
1 'polypeptide(L)'
;MTTQDPNAEELATEEPVEEQPEKENPLFLISADRLKKLDRSPVHLVAGRLTSNSPSKSKPISELGDVKSLIREISQNYKNEPNFIRSDMPVQEIVFRTLLARNNRPMSLTDLHYELTERWATPIRPIVITEERLLRILDSDTYYGFARK
;
A
#
# COMPACT_ATOMS: atom_id res chain seq x y z
N MET A 1 -52.97 14.11 50.17
CA MET A 1 -52.51 12.73 49.91
C MET A 1 -51.44 12.85 48.84
N THR A 2 -50.16 12.99 49.22
CA THR A 2 -49.20 11.91 49.54
C THR A 2 -48.70 11.20 48.27
N THR A 3 -47.54 11.71 47.78
CA THR A 3 -46.37 11.03 47.17
C THR A 3 -46.49 9.61 46.61
N GLN A 4 -45.97 9.35 45.40
CA GLN A 4 -44.67 8.68 45.17
C GLN A 4 -44.40 8.42 43.68
N ASP A 5 -43.25 8.91 43.20
CA ASP A 5 -42.49 8.29 42.11
C ASP A 5 -41.91 6.95 42.59
N PRO A 6 -41.72 5.97 41.69
CA PRO A 6 -40.65 5.01 41.82
C PRO A 6 -39.68 5.14 40.65
N ASN A 7 -38.51 5.66 40.99
CA ASN A 7 -37.25 5.35 40.32
C ASN A 7 -37.01 3.84 40.39
N ALA A 8 -36.82 3.18 39.25
CA ALA A 8 -36.30 1.82 39.17
C ALA A 8 -35.31 1.76 38.01
N GLU A 9 -34.07 2.12 38.35
CA GLU A 9 -32.80 1.65 37.80
C GLU A 9 -32.92 0.60 36.67
N GLU A 10 -32.94 1.06 35.42
CA GLU A 10 -32.49 0.22 34.31
C GLU A 10 -30.97 0.11 34.42
N LEU A 11 -30.51 -1.05 34.90
CA LEU A 11 -29.10 -1.43 34.92
C LEU A 11 -28.51 -1.27 33.52
N ALA A 12 -27.71 -0.22 33.34
CA ALA A 12 -26.69 -0.17 32.31
C ALA A 12 -25.74 -1.35 32.57
N THR A 13 -25.92 -2.42 31.79
CA THR A 13 -24.97 -3.53 31.77
C THR A 13 -23.75 -2.98 31.05
N GLU A 14 -22.76 -2.51 31.81
CA GLU A 14 -21.43 -2.19 31.29
C GLU A 14 -20.83 -3.50 30.77
N GLU A 15 -20.99 -3.76 29.47
CA GLU A 15 -20.22 -4.81 28.81
C GLU A 15 -18.73 -4.47 28.99
N PRO A 16 -17.89 -5.43 29.42
CA PRO A 16 -16.47 -5.19 29.56
C PRO A 16 -15.93 -4.84 28.17
N VAL A 17 -15.42 -3.62 28.03
CA VAL A 17 -14.66 -3.21 26.84
C VAL A 17 -13.41 -4.07 26.84
N GLU A 18 -13.44 -5.18 26.09
CA GLU A 18 -12.23 -5.93 25.77
C GLU A 18 -11.26 -4.95 25.10
N GLU A 19 -10.18 -4.60 25.79
CA GLU A 19 -9.04 -3.90 25.20
C GLU A 19 -8.53 -4.77 24.06
N GLN A 20 -8.99 -4.49 22.84
CA GLN A 20 -8.45 -5.11 21.65
C GLN A 20 -6.96 -4.77 21.64
N PRO A 21 -6.06 -5.77 21.54
CA PRO A 21 -4.64 -5.49 21.49
C PRO A 21 -4.39 -4.50 20.35
N GLU A 22 -3.65 -3.43 20.61
CA GLU A 22 -3.25 -2.46 19.58
C GLU A 22 -2.61 -3.25 18.43
N LYS A 23 -3.33 -3.43 17.32
CA LYS A 23 -2.79 -4.10 16.15
C LYS A 23 -1.64 -3.25 15.62
N GLU A 24 -0.46 -3.86 15.53
CA GLU A 24 0.70 -3.22 14.90
C GLU A 24 0.31 -2.74 13.49
N ASN A 25 0.54 -1.46 13.20
CA ASN A 25 0.35 -0.87 11.88
C ASN A 25 1.71 -0.50 11.25
N PRO A 26 2.47 -1.50 10.74
CA PRO A 26 3.82 -1.28 10.24
C PRO A 26 3.83 -0.41 8.98
N LEU A 27 4.90 0.35 8.80
CA LEU A 27 5.14 1.14 7.60
C LEU A 27 5.93 0.32 6.57
N PHE A 28 5.52 0.35 5.31
CA PHE A 28 6.16 -0.34 4.20
C PHE A 28 6.74 0.60 3.15
N LEU A 29 7.86 0.18 2.55
CA LEU A 29 8.52 0.81 1.41
C LEU A 29 9.16 -0.24 0.50
N ILE A 30 9.63 0.17 -0.68
CA ILE A 30 10.46 -0.64 -1.58
C ILE A 30 11.92 -0.48 -1.16
N SER A 31 12.56 -1.56 -0.72
CA SER A 31 13.95 -1.56 -0.25
C SER A 31 14.93 -2.06 -1.32
N ALA A 32 15.86 -1.19 -1.72
CA ALA A 32 16.93 -1.57 -2.64
C ALA A 32 17.83 -2.68 -2.07
N ASP A 33 18.04 -2.71 -0.76
CA ASP A 33 18.86 -3.75 -0.12
C ASP A 33 18.13 -5.09 -0.06
N ARG A 34 16.81 -5.09 0.18
CA ARG A 34 16.00 -6.31 0.09
C ARG A 34 15.97 -6.84 -1.34
N LEU A 35 15.83 -5.95 -2.34
CA LEU A 35 15.91 -6.34 -3.76
C LEU A 35 17.26 -6.98 -4.11
N LYS A 36 18.38 -6.45 -3.63
CA LYS A 36 19.70 -7.07 -3.82
C LYS A 36 19.76 -8.47 -3.20
N LYS A 37 19.21 -8.68 -2.00
CA LYS A 37 19.14 -10.00 -1.36
C LYS A 37 18.27 -11.00 -2.12
N LEU A 38 17.33 -10.53 -2.93
CA LEU A 38 16.47 -11.33 -3.81
C LEU A 38 17.08 -11.50 -5.21
N ASP A 39 18.36 -11.12 -5.42
CA ASP A 39 19.04 -11.10 -6.71
C ASP A 39 18.27 -10.32 -7.80
N ARG A 40 17.62 -9.23 -7.39
CA ARG A 40 16.87 -8.34 -8.29
C ARG A 40 17.59 -7.01 -8.47
N SER A 41 17.58 -6.53 -9.71
CA SER A 41 18.04 -5.18 -10.03
C SER A 41 16.93 -4.16 -9.74
N PRO A 42 17.11 -3.23 -8.79
CA PRO A 42 16.11 -2.20 -8.50
C PRO A 42 15.84 -1.30 -9.70
N VAL A 43 16.89 -0.99 -10.48
CA VAL A 43 16.79 -0.16 -11.69
C VAL A 43 15.89 -0.84 -12.72
N HIS A 44 16.08 -2.11 -13.03
CA HIS A 44 15.25 -2.83 -14.00
C HIS A 44 13.78 -2.91 -13.55
N LEU A 45 13.54 -3.18 -12.27
CA LEU A 45 12.18 -3.28 -11.73
C LEU A 45 11.42 -1.95 -11.87
N VAL A 46 12.05 -0.84 -11.47
CA VAL A 46 11.45 0.49 -11.54
C VAL A 46 11.33 0.97 -12.99
N ALA A 47 12.35 0.75 -13.83
CA ALA A 47 12.35 1.16 -15.24
C ALA A 47 11.19 0.54 -16.03
N GLY A 48 10.82 -0.71 -15.73
CA GLY A 48 9.66 -1.37 -16.34
C GLY A 48 8.31 -0.70 -16.04
N ARG A 49 8.27 0.24 -15.08
CA ARG A 49 7.07 1.01 -14.69
C ARG A 49 7.20 2.48 -15.09
N LEU A 50 8.17 2.86 -15.92
CA LEU A 50 8.22 4.21 -16.46
C LEU A 50 6.98 4.49 -17.32
N THR A 51 6.39 5.66 -17.11
CA THR A 51 5.23 6.13 -17.87
C THR A 51 5.66 6.48 -19.29
N SER A 52 4.71 6.51 -20.21
CA SER A 52 4.91 6.86 -21.62
C SER A 52 5.57 8.23 -21.81
N ASN A 53 5.34 9.15 -20.86
CA ASN A 53 5.89 10.51 -20.88
C ASN A 53 7.20 10.64 -20.08
N SER A 54 7.73 9.54 -19.54
CA SER A 54 8.99 9.54 -18.78
C SER A 54 10.20 9.66 -19.74
N PRO A 55 11.03 10.73 -19.65
CA PRO A 55 12.23 10.88 -20.47
C PRO A 55 13.18 9.67 -20.44
N SER A 56 13.21 8.92 -19.33
CA SER A 56 14.07 7.74 -19.18
C SER A 56 13.55 6.53 -19.96
N LYS A 57 12.29 6.52 -20.44
CA LYS A 57 11.68 5.35 -21.11
C LYS A 57 12.28 5.03 -22.48
N SER A 58 12.83 6.03 -23.17
CA SER A 58 13.48 5.86 -24.48
C SER A 58 14.97 5.55 -24.38
N LYS A 59 15.55 5.58 -23.17
CA LYS A 59 16.99 5.38 -22.97
C LYS A 59 17.34 3.90 -22.81
N PRO A 60 18.53 3.47 -23.26
CA PRO A 60 19.03 2.14 -22.94
C PRO A 60 19.31 2.01 -21.43
N ILE A 61 19.28 0.79 -20.92
CA ILE A 61 19.45 0.52 -19.48
C ILE A 61 20.76 1.08 -18.91
N SER A 62 21.82 1.13 -19.74
CA SER A 62 23.15 1.66 -19.39
C SER A 62 23.16 3.16 -19.15
N GLU A 63 22.17 3.88 -19.66
CA GLU A 63 22.01 5.34 -19.54
C GLU A 63 20.88 5.72 -18.56
N LEU A 64 20.25 4.74 -17.92
CA LEU A 64 19.29 5.00 -16.86
C LEU A 64 20.01 5.56 -15.64
N GLY A 65 19.41 6.59 -15.05
CA GLY A 65 19.88 7.15 -13.79
C GLY A 65 19.76 6.16 -12.62
N ASP A 66 20.08 6.64 -11.43
CA ASP A 66 19.90 5.82 -10.22
C ASP A 66 18.41 5.51 -9.96
N VAL A 67 18.16 4.48 -9.15
CA VAL A 67 16.79 4.04 -8.83
C VAL A 67 15.95 5.17 -8.21
N LYS A 68 16.56 6.06 -7.42
CA LYS A 68 15.87 7.18 -6.77
C LYS A 68 15.37 8.19 -7.80
N SER A 69 16.16 8.48 -8.81
CA SER A 69 15.80 9.39 -9.90
C SER A 69 14.64 8.83 -10.72
N LEU A 70 14.67 7.53 -11.03
CA LEU A 70 13.58 6.86 -11.74
C LEU A 70 12.27 6.83 -10.92
N ILE A 71 12.34 6.55 -9.61
CA ILE A 71 11.18 6.61 -8.71
C ILE A 71 10.60 8.03 -8.70
N ARG A 72 11.46 9.05 -8.59
CA ARG A 72 11.04 10.46 -8.60
C ARG A 72 10.34 10.82 -9.90
N GLU A 73 10.92 10.42 -11.03
CA GLU A 73 10.34 10.63 -12.36
C GLU A 73 8.95 10.00 -12.48
N ILE A 74 8.78 8.75 -12.02
CA ILE A 74 7.46 8.09 -11.98
C ILE A 74 6.49 8.89 -11.12
N SER A 75 6.88 9.29 -9.91
CA SER A 75 6.02 10.03 -8.99
C SER A 75 5.52 11.37 -9.54
N GLN A 76 6.27 11.98 -10.46
CA GLN A 76 5.90 13.24 -11.12
C GLN A 76 4.99 13.00 -12.34
N ASN A 77 5.16 11.88 -13.03
CA ASN A 77 4.51 11.62 -14.32
C ASN A 77 3.31 10.65 -14.26
N TYR A 78 3.14 9.87 -13.19
CA TYR A 78 2.10 8.82 -13.11
C TYR A 78 0.67 9.34 -13.31
N LYS A 79 0.38 10.57 -12.87
CA LYS A 79 -0.95 11.20 -13.01
C LYS A 79 -1.37 11.40 -14.46
N ASN A 80 -0.40 11.50 -15.36
CA ASN A 80 -0.62 11.65 -16.79
C ASN A 80 -0.91 10.32 -17.49
N GLU A 81 -0.83 9.20 -16.77
CA GLU A 81 -1.06 7.86 -17.28
C GLU A 81 -2.25 7.22 -16.54
N PRO A 82 -3.49 7.37 -17.05
CA PRO A 82 -4.70 6.96 -16.33
C PRO A 82 -4.73 5.45 -16.03
N ASN A 83 -4.00 4.66 -16.81
CA ASN A 83 -3.88 3.21 -16.65
C ASN A 83 -2.62 2.78 -15.87
N PHE A 84 -1.96 3.71 -15.18
CA PHE A 84 -0.75 3.40 -14.42
C PHE A 84 -1.01 2.38 -13.31
N ILE A 85 -2.15 2.46 -12.62
CA ILE A 85 -2.62 1.44 -11.67
C ILE A 85 -4.00 0.98 -12.14
N ARG A 86 -4.22 -0.34 -12.20
CA ARG A 86 -5.49 -0.93 -12.64
C ARG A 86 -5.93 -2.01 -11.67
N SER A 87 -7.24 -2.18 -11.56
CA SER A 87 -7.88 -3.17 -10.69
C SER A 87 -7.65 -4.63 -11.09
N ASP A 88 -7.15 -4.91 -12.30
CA ASP A 88 -6.75 -6.27 -12.71
C ASP A 88 -5.29 -6.60 -12.46
N MET A 89 -4.50 -5.66 -11.96
CA MET A 89 -3.13 -5.96 -11.59
C MET A 89 -3.11 -6.87 -10.35
N PRO A 90 -2.11 -7.76 -10.23
CA PRO A 90 -1.88 -8.47 -8.98
C PRO A 90 -1.74 -7.50 -7.80
N VAL A 91 -2.24 -7.87 -6.62
CA VAL A 91 -2.22 -7.03 -5.40
C VAL A 91 -0.82 -6.44 -5.13
N GLN A 92 0.22 -7.25 -5.24
CA GLN A 92 1.60 -6.80 -5.05
C GLN A 92 2.04 -5.76 -6.11
N GLU A 93 1.62 -5.89 -7.37
CA GLU A 93 1.93 -4.87 -8.39
C GLU A 93 1.18 -3.56 -8.12
N ILE A 94 -0.06 -3.62 -7.64
CA ILE A 94 -0.82 -2.42 -7.22
C ILE A 94 -0.08 -1.73 -6.07
N VAL A 95 0.28 -2.45 -5.01
CA VAL A 95 1.03 -1.88 -3.87
C VAL A 95 2.36 -1.29 -4.33
N PHE A 96 3.10 -2.00 -5.18
CA PHE A 96 4.36 -1.53 -5.74
C PHE A 96 4.19 -0.19 -6.46
N ARG A 97 3.23 -0.10 -7.38
CA ARG A 97 2.97 1.14 -8.13
C ARG A 97 2.42 2.25 -7.26
N THR A 98 1.62 1.96 -6.25
CA THR A 98 1.17 2.94 -5.24
C THR A 98 2.35 3.56 -4.51
N LEU A 99 3.31 2.74 -4.05
CA LEU A 99 4.54 3.22 -3.41
C LEU A 99 5.39 4.05 -4.38
N LEU A 100 5.57 3.62 -5.63
CA LEU A 100 6.28 4.39 -6.65
C LEU A 100 5.63 5.75 -6.93
N ALA A 101 4.30 5.78 -7.10
CA ALA A 101 3.53 7.00 -7.33
C ALA A 101 3.70 8.02 -6.18
N ARG A 102 3.94 7.54 -4.96
CA ARG A 102 4.23 8.37 -3.78
C ARG A 102 5.71 8.59 -3.52
N ASN A 103 6.55 8.43 -4.55
CA ASN A 103 7.99 8.61 -4.48
C ASN A 103 8.67 7.70 -3.43
N ASN A 104 8.16 6.48 -3.29
CA ASN A 104 8.58 5.47 -2.31
C ASN A 104 8.62 5.99 -0.86
N ARG A 105 7.71 6.93 -0.51
CA ARG A 105 7.49 7.32 0.88
C ARG A 105 6.85 6.15 1.63
N PRO A 106 7.32 5.83 2.85
CA PRO A 106 6.73 4.77 3.65
C PRO A 106 5.23 4.99 3.84
N MET A 107 4.44 3.92 3.73
CA MET A 107 2.99 3.93 3.94
C MET A 107 2.60 2.89 4.97
N SER A 108 1.62 3.21 5.81
CA SER A 108 1.10 2.25 6.78
C SER A 108 0.37 1.09 6.11
N LEU A 109 0.29 -0.05 6.79
CA LEU A 109 -0.48 -1.21 6.33
C LEU A 109 -1.93 -0.82 6.07
N THR A 110 -2.54 -0.05 6.98
CA THR A 110 -3.90 0.48 6.86
C THR A 110 -4.06 1.39 5.64
N ASP A 111 -3.13 2.31 5.39
CA ASP A 111 -3.20 3.17 4.20
C ASP A 111 -3.07 2.38 2.89
N LEU A 112 -2.19 1.37 2.87
CA LEU A 112 -2.03 0.50 1.71
C LEU A 112 -3.28 -0.37 1.48
N HIS A 113 -3.90 -0.83 2.56
CA HIS A 113 -5.16 -1.56 2.51
C HIS A 113 -6.28 -0.69 1.95
N TYR A 114 -6.43 0.54 2.46
CA TYR A 114 -7.40 1.51 1.95
C TYR A 114 -7.20 1.84 0.46
N GLU A 115 -5.95 2.06 0.03
CA GLU A 115 -5.65 2.26 -1.40
C GLU A 115 -6.14 1.06 -2.24
N LEU A 116 -5.93 -0.17 -1.78
CA LEU A 116 -6.37 -1.37 -2.49
C LEU A 116 -7.91 -1.50 -2.53
N THR A 117 -8.58 -1.41 -1.38
CA THR A 117 -10.00 -1.78 -1.28
C THR A 117 -10.95 -0.66 -1.64
N GLU A 118 -10.54 0.60 -1.45
CA GLU A 118 -11.42 1.76 -1.68
C GLU A 118 -11.06 2.50 -2.96
N ARG A 119 -9.76 2.69 -3.22
CA ARG A 119 -9.33 3.53 -4.34
C ARG A 119 -9.19 2.74 -5.65
N TRP A 120 -8.61 1.55 -5.58
CA TRP A 120 -8.30 0.76 -6.78
C TRP A 120 -9.28 -0.39 -7.03
N ALA A 121 -10.12 -0.74 -6.06
CA ALA A 121 -11.24 -1.63 -6.30
C ALA A 121 -12.30 -0.95 -7.17
N THR A 122 -13.05 -1.76 -7.92
CA THR A 122 -14.21 -1.29 -8.69
C THR A 122 -15.37 -2.25 -8.47
N PRO A 123 -16.64 -1.84 -8.69
CA PRO A 123 -17.78 -2.75 -8.54
C PRO A 123 -17.67 -4.04 -9.37
N ILE A 124 -17.07 -3.94 -10.58
CA ILE A 124 -16.88 -5.09 -11.48
C ILE A 124 -15.60 -5.89 -11.19
N ARG A 125 -14.67 -5.33 -10.42
CA ARG A 125 -13.41 -5.96 -9.99
C ARG A 125 -13.10 -5.54 -8.56
N PRO A 126 -13.78 -6.14 -7.57
CA PRO A 126 -13.55 -5.83 -6.17
C PRO A 126 -12.21 -6.42 -5.71
N ILE A 127 -11.53 -5.72 -4.82
CA ILE A 127 -10.32 -6.22 -4.15
C ILE A 127 -10.71 -6.48 -2.70
N VAL A 128 -11.02 -7.74 -2.39
CA VAL A 128 -11.44 -8.16 -1.05
C VAL A 128 -10.29 -8.85 -0.34
N ILE A 129 -9.60 -8.11 0.52
CA ILE A 129 -8.47 -8.57 1.32
C ILE A 129 -8.56 -7.96 2.71
N THR A 130 -8.14 -8.67 3.75
CA THR A 130 -8.00 -8.09 5.10
C THR A 130 -6.61 -7.51 5.29
N GLU A 131 -6.42 -6.62 6.27
CA GLU A 131 -5.09 -6.10 6.61
C GLU A 131 -4.11 -7.22 6.98
N GLU A 132 -4.55 -8.25 7.72
CA GLU A 132 -3.70 -9.37 8.12
C GLU A 132 -3.25 -10.19 6.92
N ARG A 133 -4.13 -10.38 5.92
CA ARG A 133 -3.76 -11.07 4.69
C ARG A 133 -2.82 -10.22 3.85
N LEU A 134 -3.05 -8.90 3.77
CA LEU A 134 -2.14 -7.98 3.08
C LEU A 134 -0.76 -8.01 3.74
N LEU A 135 -0.69 -7.94 5.07
CA LEU A 135 0.55 -8.01 5.84
C LEU A 135 1.36 -9.25 5.47
N ARG A 136 0.72 -10.43 5.49
CA ARG A 136 1.37 -11.69 5.09
C ARG A 136 1.91 -11.64 3.66
N ILE A 137 1.14 -11.08 2.71
CA ILE A 137 1.55 -10.94 1.30
C ILE A 137 2.78 -10.03 1.17
N LEU A 138 2.85 -8.94 1.94
CA LEU A 138 3.98 -8.00 1.89
C LEU A 138 5.22 -8.58 2.57
N ASP A 139 5.07 -9.27 3.71
CA ASP A 139 6.19 -9.92 4.40
C ASP A 139 6.77 -11.09 3.58
N SER A 140 5.90 -11.86 2.92
CA SER A 140 6.30 -13.02 2.11
C SER A 140 6.69 -12.66 0.67
N ASP A 141 6.76 -11.37 0.33
CA ASP A 141 7.12 -10.93 -1.02
C ASP A 141 8.54 -11.40 -1.41
N THR A 142 8.69 -12.01 -2.58
CA THR A 142 9.99 -12.46 -3.10
C THR A 142 10.41 -11.72 -4.37
N TYR A 143 9.69 -10.67 -4.75
CA TYR A 143 9.88 -10.01 -6.04
C TYR A 143 10.04 -8.49 -5.95
N TYR A 144 9.15 -7.80 -5.25
CA TYR A 144 9.08 -6.33 -5.24
C TYR A 144 9.98 -5.66 -4.20
N GLY A 145 10.51 -6.43 -3.25
CA GLY A 145 11.41 -5.94 -2.21
C GLY A 145 10.71 -5.10 -1.15
N PHE A 146 9.44 -5.39 -0.85
CA PHE A 146 8.72 -4.72 0.24
C PHE A 146 9.42 -4.93 1.58
N ALA A 147 9.66 -3.86 2.33
CA ALA A 147 10.31 -3.93 3.63
C ALA A 147 9.59 -3.03 4.62
N ARG A 148 9.55 -3.47 5.88
CA ARG A 148 9.12 -2.66 7.01
C ARG A 148 10.18 -1.58 7.30
N LYS A 149 9.75 -0.38 7.66
CA LYS A 149 10.64 0.73 8.05
C LYS A 149 10.88 0.76 9.55
#